data_AF-K1V490-F1
#
_entry.id   AF-K1V490-F1
#
_cell.length_a   1.000
_cell.length_b   1.000
_cell.length_c   1.000
_cell.angle_alpha   90.00
_cell.angle_beta   90.00
_cell.angle_gamma   90.00
#
_symmetry.space_group_name_H-M   'P 1'
#
loop_
_entity.id
_entity.type
_entity.pdbx_description
1 polymer ?
#
loop_
_entity_poly.entity_id
_entity_poly.type
_entity_poly.pdbx_seq_one_letter_code
_entity_poly.pdbx_strand_id
1 'polypeptide(L)'
;MLNKLAFDKALFGNAFLEAVTDPAHSFLALFHQDATRCRLARDSAHILLHHDWSTFRPEEARSLPLYPAFEEQADGTLRTAIHYKDYEPAFEHYGVPPYIAGLNVSAIAYKTDRWNISRLDNSFQLSGVMMLDSSADSEAEAERIVRLAEQKFAGNPGQVMFVLRDGGEE
;
A
#
# COMPACT_ATOMS: atom_id res chain seq x y z
N MET A 1 22.13 -7.01 -4.39
CA MET A 1 21.36 -8.01 -5.16
C MET A 1 20.56 -8.93 -4.23
N LEU A 2 21.19 -9.63 -3.28
CA LEU A 2 20.50 -10.55 -2.35
C LEU A 2 19.31 -9.93 -1.60
N ASN A 3 19.44 -8.69 -1.10
CA ASN A 3 18.31 -8.01 -0.45
C ASN A 3 17.09 -7.84 -1.38
N LYS A 4 17.31 -7.60 -2.68
CA LYS A 4 16.21 -7.47 -3.65
C LYS A 4 15.53 -8.83 -3.89
N LEU A 5 16.30 -9.90 -4.01
CA LEU A 5 15.77 -11.26 -4.13
C LEU A 5 14.97 -11.67 -2.89
N ALA A 6 15.51 -11.42 -1.70
CA ALA A 6 14.82 -11.71 -0.45
C ALA A 6 13.52 -10.91 -0.32
N PHE A 7 13.54 -9.65 -0.75
CA PHE A 7 12.37 -8.78 -0.73
C PHE A 7 11.29 -9.26 -1.71
N ASP A 8 11.66 -9.58 -2.95
CA ASP A 8 10.73 -10.12 -3.95
C ASP A 8 10.12 -11.45 -3.48
N LYS A 9 10.94 -12.35 -2.92
CA LYS A 9 10.45 -13.59 -2.31
C LYS A 9 9.43 -13.29 -1.21
N ALA A 10 9.72 -12.37 -0.29
CA ALA A 10 8.82 -12.05 0.82
C ALA A 10 7.52 -11.38 0.36
N LEU A 11 7.57 -10.53 -0.67
CA LEU A 11 6.42 -9.76 -1.16
C LEU A 11 5.55 -10.51 -2.19
N PHE A 12 6.16 -11.35 -3.02
CA PHE A 12 5.48 -12.03 -4.11
C PHE A 12 5.45 -13.54 -3.96
N GLY A 13 6.16 -14.13 -2.99
CA GLY A 13 6.36 -15.57 -2.87
C GLY A 13 7.27 -16.15 -3.97
N ASN A 14 7.85 -15.28 -4.80
CA ASN A 14 8.59 -15.62 -6.01
C ASN A 14 9.74 -14.63 -6.19
N ALA A 15 10.92 -15.12 -6.57
CA ALA A 15 12.08 -14.31 -6.90
C ALA A 15 12.79 -14.89 -8.13
N PHE A 16 13.30 -14.01 -8.98
CA PHE A 16 13.96 -14.39 -10.23
C PHE A 16 15.39 -13.86 -10.24
N LEU A 17 16.34 -14.76 -10.47
CA LEU A 17 17.75 -14.45 -10.61
C LEU A 17 18.22 -14.91 -11.99
N GLU A 18 18.69 -13.98 -12.80
CA GLU A 18 19.35 -14.27 -14.06
C GLU A 18 20.84 -14.53 -13.80
N ALA A 19 21.33 -15.68 -14.25
CA ALA A 19 22.75 -15.98 -14.27
C ALA A 19 23.27 -15.93 -15.71
N VAL A 20 24.40 -15.25 -15.88
CA VAL A 20 25.02 -14.97 -17.17
C VAL A 20 26.47 -15.44 -17.13
N THR A 21 26.88 -16.14 -18.18
CA THR A 21 28.22 -16.66 -18.38
C THR A 21 28.54 -16.67 -19.87
N ASP A 22 29.75 -17.02 -20.25
CA ASP A 22 30.14 -17.28 -21.64
C ASP A 22 30.16 -18.80 -21.93
N PRO A 23 30.23 -19.22 -23.21
CA PRO A 23 30.36 -20.63 -23.56
C PRO A 23 31.57 -21.35 -22.95
N ALA A 24 32.61 -20.60 -22.56
CA ALA A 24 33.80 -21.13 -21.90
C ALA A 24 33.68 -21.21 -20.37
N HIS A 25 32.57 -20.72 -19.79
CA HIS A 25 32.35 -20.61 -18.34
C HIS A 25 33.46 -19.88 -17.58
N SER A 26 34.04 -18.86 -18.20
CA SER A 26 35.14 -18.05 -17.66
C SER A 26 34.69 -17.04 -16.60
N PHE A 27 33.41 -16.66 -16.59
CA PHE A 27 32.83 -15.76 -15.58
C PHE A 27 31.41 -16.12 -15.19
N LEU A 28 30.96 -15.57 -14.06
CA LEU A 28 29.57 -15.63 -13.62
C LEU A 28 29.11 -14.23 -13.21
N ALA A 29 28.08 -13.72 -13.88
CA ALA A 29 27.38 -12.50 -13.50
C ALA A 29 25.94 -12.84 -13.09
N LEU A 30 25.49 -12.23 -12.00
CA LEU A 30 24.17 -12.49 -11.41
C LEU A 30 23.36 -11.20 -11.38
N PHE A 31 22.19 -11.22 -12.02
CA PHE A 31 21.27 -10.09 -12.08
C PHE A 31 19.94 -10.45 -11.43
N HIS A 32 19.48 -9.56 -10.55
CA HIS A 32 18.11 -9.64 -10.03
C HIS A 32 17.14 -9.24 -11.13
N GLN A 33 16.07 -10.02 -11.31
CA GLN A 33 14.95 -9.69 -12.16
C GLN A 33 13.71 -9.42 -11.30
N ASP A 34 13.07 -8.28 -11.53
CA ASP A 34 11.88 -7.85 -10.80
C ASP A 34 10.74 -8.86 -11.04
N ALA A 35 10.23 -9.45 -9.96
CA ALA A 35 9.17 -10.45 -10.01
C ALA A 35 7.88 -9.96 -10.68
N THR A 36 7.60 -8.65 -10.66
CA THR A 36 6.41 -8.07 -11.32
C THR A 36 6.50 -8.16 -12.85
N ARG A 37 7.72 -8.19 -13.40
CA ARG A 37 8.04 -8.20 -14.83
C ARG A 37 8.31 -9.61 -15.39
N CYS A 38 8.39 -10.61 -14.53
CA CYS A 38 8.66 -11.99 -14.90
C CYS A 38 7.36 -12.82 -14.96
N ARG A 39 7.20 -13.64 -16.00
CA ARG A 39 6.15 -14.68 -16.06
C ARG A 39 6.73 -15.97 -16.60
N LEU A 40 6.26 -17.10 -16.08
CA LEU A 40 6.53 -18.40 -16.66
C LEU A 40 5.86 -18.52 -18.04
N ALA A 41 6.62 -19.00 -19.03
CA ALA A 41 6.09 -19.35 -20.34
C ALA A 41 5.20 -20.60 -20.25
N ARG A 42 4.38 -20.83 -21.28
CA ARG A 42 3.43 -21.96 -21.33
C ARG A 42 4.11 -23.32 -21.31
N ASP A 43 5.36 -23.39 -21.76
CA ASP A 43 6.17 -24.61 -21.75
C ASP A 43 6.71 -24.97 -20.36
N SER A 44 6.54 -24.10 -19.36
CA SER A 44 7.11 -24.25 -18.02
C SER A 44 8.64 -24.40 -17.98
N ALA A 45 9.31 -24.08 -19.09
CA ALA A 45 10.75 -24.20 -19.26
C ALA A 45 11.41 -22.83 -19.42
N HIS A 46 10.65 -21.78 -19.77
CA HIS A 46 11.17 -20.43 -19.93
C HIS A 46 10.51 -19.41 -19.00
N ILE A 47 11.26 -18.36 -18.67
CA ILE A 47 10.76 -17.12 -18.08
C ILE A 47 10.74 -16.04 -19.15
N LEU A 48 9.56 -15.44 -19.30
CA LEU A 48 9.33 -14.26 -20.11
C LEU A 48 9.53 -13.00 -19.26
N LEU A 49 10.34 -12.10 -19.78
CA LEU A 49 10.61 -10.78 -19.20
C LEU A 49 9.96 -9.73 -20.07
N HIS A 50 9.00 -9.00 -19.49
CA HIS A 50 8.32 -7.91 -20.17
C HIS A 50 8.14 -6.72 -19.25
N HIS A 51 8.26 -5.51 -19.80
CA HIS A 51 8.20 -4.28 -19.01
C HIS A 51 6.77 -3.93 -18.57
N ASP A 52 5.78 -4.20 -19.42
CA ASP A 52 4.35 -3.93 -19.15
C ASP A 52 3.47 -5.09 -19.63
N TRP A 53 2.90 -5.84 -18.71
CA TRP A 53 2.04 -6.99 -19.06
C TRP A 53 0.67 -6.59 -19.62
N SER A 54 0.23 -5.34 -19.47
CA SER A 54 -1.05 -4.87 -20.01
C SER A 54 -1.02 -4.69 -21.54
N THR A 55 0.16 -4.46 -22.11
CA THR A 55 0.40 -4.25 -23.55
C THR A 55 1.27 -5.35 -24.17
N PHE A 56 1.23 -6.55 -23.59
CA PHE A 56 2.13 -7.64 -23.93
C PHE A 56 2.18 -7.99 -25.43
N ARG A 57 3.39 -7.97 -25.98
CA ARG A 57 3.71 -8.47 -27.32
C ARG A 57 4.84 -9.49 -27.23
N PRO A 58 4.66 -10.71 -27.76
CA PRO A 58 5.68 -11.76 -27.67
C PRO A 58 7.04 -11.34 -28.23
N GLU A 59 7.07 -10.55 -29.30
CA GLU A 59 8.31 -10.11 -29.97
C GLU A 59 9.13 -9.12 -29.13
N GLU A 60 8.49 -8.42 -28.19
CA GLU A 60 9.13 -7.45 -27.29
C GLU A 60 9.56 -8.09 -25.96
N ALA A 61 9.14 -9.34 -25.70
CA ALA A 61 9.47 -10.07 -24.49
C ALA A 61 10.80 -10.82 -24.65
N ARG A 62 11.70 -10.67 -23.68
CA ARG A 62 12.91 -11.48 -23.62
C ARG A 62 12.59 -12.81 -22.96
N SER A 63 12.92 -13.92 -23.62
CA SER A 63 12.80 -15.27 -23.06
C SER A 63 14.13 -15.72 -22.48
N LEU A 64 14.11 -16.28 -21.27
CA LEU A 64 15.26 -16.92 -20.64
C LEU A 64 14.91 -18.36 -20.25
N PRO A 65 15.79 -19.35 -20.50
CA PRO A 65 15.54 -20.72 -20.07
C PRO A 65 15.64 -20.83 -18.54
N LEU A 66 14.87 -21.73 -17.95
CA LEU A 66 14.98 -22.06 -16.54
C LEU A 66 16.16 -22.98 -16.27
N TYR A 67 16.85 -22.72 -15.16
CA TYR A 67 17.90 -23.60 -14.67
C TYR A 67 17.36 -25.04 -14.51
N PRO A 68 18.07 -26.08 -15.00
CA PRO A 68 19.49 -26.10 -15.37
C PRO A 68 19.83 -25.74 -16.83
N ALA A 69 18.85 -25.38 -17.67
CA ALA A 69 19.12 -25.06 -19.07
C ALA A 69 19.77 -23.69 -19.25
N PHE A 70 20.70 -23.59 -20.21
CA PHE A 70 21.35 -22.35 -20.63
C PHE A 70 21.18 -22.18 -22.13
N GLU A 71 20.90 -20.96 -22.56
CA GLU A 71 20.74 -20.61 -23.97
C GLU A 71 21.57 -19.39 -24.32
N GLU A 72 22.12 -19.39 -25.53
CA GLU A 72 22.85 -18.25 -26.07
C GLU A 72 21.89 -17.12 -26.43
N GLN A 73 22.23 -15.92 -26.00
CA GLN A 73 21.47 -14.71 -26.27
C GLN A 73 22.15 -13.91 -27.40
N ALA A 74 21.45 -12.91 -27.93
CA ALA A 74 21.92 -12.10 -29.06
C ALA A 74 23.26 -11.37 -28.82
N ASP A 75 23.70 -11.24 -27.57
CA ASP A 75 24.99 -10.65 -27.18
C ASP A 75 26.13 -11.67 -27.04
N GLY A 76 25.90 -12.94 -27.41
CA GLY A 76 26.88 -14.03 -27.34
C GLY A 76 27.07 -14.62 -25.93
N THR A 77 26.27 -14.18 -24.95
CA THR A 77 26.31 -14.73 -23.60
C THR A 77 25.38 -15.93 -23.45
N LEU A 78 25.76 -16.88 -22.61
CA LEU A 78 24.87 -17.95 -22.14
C LEU A 78 24.12 -17.47 -20.90
N ARG A 79 22.78 -17.59 -20.92
CA ARG A 79 21.93 -17.12 -19.82
C ARG A 79 20.97 -18.20 -19.35
N THR A 80 20.64 -18.13 -18.07
CA THR A 80 19.60 -18.93 -17.43
C THR A 80 18.88 -18.10 -16.36
N ALA A 81 17.64 -18.46 -16.07
CA ALA A 81 16.84 -17.91 -15.00
C ALA A 81 16.65 -18.94 -13.89
N ILE A 82 16.90 -18.53 -12.65
CA ILE A 82 16.60 -19.28 -11.44
C ILE A 82 15.32 -18.69 -10.86
N HIS A 83 14.24 -19.47 -10.90
CA HIS A 83 12.98 -19.12 -10.25
C HIS A 83 12.94 -19.76 -8.87
N TYR A 84 13.14 -18.92 -7.85
CA TYR A 84 12.95 -19.30 -6.46
C TYR A 84 11.49 -19.04 -6.05
N LYS A 85 10.80 -20.05 -5.55
CA LYS A 85 9.42 -19.93 -5.05
C LYS A 85 9.25 -20.63 -3.71
N ASP A 86 8.34 -20.10 -2.89
CA ASP A 86 7.87 -20.82 -1.72
C ASP A 86 6.98 -21.99 -2.14
N TYR A 87 7.09 -23.11 -1.41
CA TYR A 87 6.26 -24.29 -1.66
C TYR A 87 4.83 -23.98 -1.30
N GLU A 88 3.92 -24.21 -2.25
CA GLU A 88 2.49 -24.05 -2.05
C GLU A 88 1.76 -25.21 -2.73
N PRO A 89 1.13 -26.12 -1.96
CA PRO A 89 0.48 -27.32 -2.51
C PRO A 89 -0.57 -27.05 -3.59
N ALA A 90 -1.25 -25.91 -3.53
CA ALA A 90 -2.32 -25.57 -4.46
C ALA A 90 -1.85 -24.96 -5.79
N PHE A 91 -0.57 -24.56 -5.89
CA PHE A 91 -0.05 -23.88 -7.08
C PHE A 91 1.22 -24.52 -7.61
N GLU A 92 1.18 -24.92 -8.87
CA GLU A 92 2.32 -25.56 -9.52
C GLU A 92 3.39 -24.56 -9.95
N HIS A 93 3.01 -23.39 -10.44
CA HIS A 93 3.96 -22.48 -11.10
C HIS A 93 4.49 -21.36 -10.19
N TYR A 94 3.76 -20.94 -9.16
CA TYR A 94 4.13 -19.80 -8.33
C TYR A 94 3.94 -20.09 -6.85
N GLY A 95 4.77 -19.47 -6.01
CA GLY A 95 4.55 -19.44 -4.57
C GLY A 95 3.56 -18.37 -4.16
N VAL A 96 3.03 -18.49 -2.94
CA VAL A 96 2.10 -17.53 -2.33
C VAL A 96 2.82 -16.84 -1.17
N PRO A 97 2.88 -15.49 -1.13
CA PRO A 97 3.56 -14.80 -0.06
C PRO A 97 2.84 -14.96 1.30
N PRO A 98 3.56 -15.17 2.41
CA PRO A 98 2.95 -15.47 3.71
C PRO A 98 1.99 -14.39 4.26
N TYR A 99 2.19 -13.12 3.92
CA TYR A 99 1.33 -12.04 4.42
C TYR A 99 -0.10 -12.09 3.85
N ILE A 100 -0.36 -12.87 2.79
CA ILE A 100 -1.73 -13.03 2.26
C ILE A 100 -2.70 -13.52 3.34
N ALA A 101 -2.24 -14.43 4.21
CA ALA A 101 -3.04 -14.88 5.36
C ALA A 101 -3.39 -13.74 6.34
N GLY A 102 -2.55 -12.70 6.41
CA GLY A 102 -2.72 -11.55 7.29
C GLY A 102 -3.40 -10.34 6.65
N LEU A 103 -3.77 -10.37 5.36
CA LEU A 103 -4.29 -9.20 4.65
C LEU A 103 -5.53 -8.58 5.33
N ASN A 104 -6.45 -9.41 5.81
CA ASN A 104 -7.66 -8.93 6.50
C ASN A 104 -7.31 -8.23 7.82
N VAL A 105 -6.35 -8.77 8.58
CA VAL A 105 -5.89 -8.16 9.83
C VAL A 105 -5.21 -6.82 9.56
N SER A 106 -4.33 -6.75 8.56
CA SER A 106 -3.68 -5.51 8.13
C SER A 106 -4.70 -4.45 7.68
N ALA A 107 -5.74 -4.86 6.95
CA ALA A 107 -6.81 -3.97 6.52
C ALA A 107 -7.63 -3.43 7.70
N ILE A 108 -7.91 -4.26 8.71
CA ILE A 108 -8.60 -3.84 9.94
C ILE A 108 -7.75 -2.83 10.71
N ALA A 109 -6.44 -3.10 10.89
CA ALA A 109 -5.53 -2.19 11.57
C ALA A 109 -5.50 -0.83 10.88
N TYR A 110 -5.27 -0.80 9.56
CA TYR A 110 -5.28 0.42 8.78
C TYR A 110 -6.59 1.22 8.91
N LYS A 111 -7.74 0.54 8.80
CA LYS A 111 -9.05 1.19 8.93
C LYS A 111 -9.30 1.72 10.34
N THR A 112 -8.85 0.99 11.36
CA THR A 112 -8.98 1.41 12.77
C THR A 112 -8.18 2.68 13.03
N ASP A 113 -6.94 2.72 12.55
CA ASP A 113 -6.08 3.91 12.68
C ASP A 113 -6.70 5.10 11.94
N ARG A 114 -7.16 4.88 10.70
CA ARG A 114 -7.88 5.89 9.91
C ARG A 114 -9.13 6.41 10.62
N TRP A 115 -9.90 5.53 11.25
CA TRP A 115 -11.10 5.90 11.99
C TRP A 115 -10.74 6.72 13.24
N ASN A 116 -9.71 6.33 13.98
CA ASN A 116 -9.24 7.07 15.15
C ASN A 116 -8.76 8.47 14.78
N ILE A 117 -7.94 8.60 13.72
CA ILE A 117 -7.49 9.90 13.21
C ILE A 117 -8.69 10.75 12.80
N SER A 118 -9.61 10.19 12.01
CA SER A 118 -10.83 10.91 11.58
C SER A 118 -11.69 11.33 12.76
N ARG A 119 -11.80 10.50 13.81
CA ARG A 119 -12.48 10.86 15.04
C ARG A 119 -11.76 12.01 15.74
N LEU A 120 -10.45 12.00 15.88
CA LEU A 120 -9.74 13.13 16.52
C LEU A 120 -9.91 14.43 15.74
N ASP A 121 -9.84 14.38 14.41
CA ASP A 121 -9.93 15.57 13.55
C ASP A 121 -11.35 16.15 13.47
N ASN A 122 -12.38 15.30 13.53
CA ASN A 122 -13.77 15.69 13.24
C ASN A 122 -14.73 15.51 14.43
N SER A 123 -14.28 14.95 15.56
CA SER A 123 -15.13 14.79 16.72
C SER A 123 -15.36 16.14 17.38
N PHE A 124 -16.57 16.64 17.26
CA PHE A 124 -17.05 17.78 18.01
C PHE A 124 -17.35 17.34 19.45
N GLN A 125 -16.37 17.48 20.35
CA GLN A 125 -16.50 17.12 21.77
C GLN A 125 -16.76 18.38 22.58
N LEU A 126 -18.04 18.71 22.71
CA LEU A 126 -18.46 19.80 23.56
C LEU A 126 -18.21 19.47 25.04
N SER A 127 -17.64 20.40 25.78
CA SER A 127 -17.56 20.29 27.25
C SER A 127 -18.85 20.71 27.94
N GLY A 128 -19.75 21.35 27.21
CA GLY A 128 -21.09 21.70 27.67
C GLY A 128 -21.87 22.40 26.56
N VAL A 129 -23.19 22.39 26.67
CA VAL A 129 -24.07 23.22 25.85
C VAL A 129 -24.68 24.27 26.77
N MET A 130 -24.47 25.54 26.48
CA MET A 130 -25.14 26.63 27.19
C MET A 130 -26.29 27.12 26.33
N MET A 131 -27.50 26.78 26.76
CA MET A 131 -28.74 27.32 26.19
C MET A 131 -28.97 28.68 26.81
N LEU A 132 -29.04 29.72 25.99
CA LEU A 132 -29.41 31.05 26.43
C LEU A 132 -30.87 31.28 26.02
N ASP A 133 -31.77 31.13 27.00
CA ASP A 133 -33.15 31.60 26.88
C ASP A 133 -33.13 33.12 27.14
N SER A 134 -32.83 33.88 26.09
CA SER A 134 -33.09 35.30 26.08
C SER A 134 -33.97 35.59 24.87
N SER A 135 -35.09 36.28 25.10
CA SER A 135 -35.62 37.22 24.11
C SER A 135 -34.50 38.23 23.84
N ALA A 136 -33.56 37.89 22.95
CA ALA A 136 -32.49 38.79 22.59
C ALA A 136 -33.12 39.88 21.73
N ASP A 137 -33.45 41.00 22.36
CA ASP A 137 -34.12 42.12 21.68
C ASP A 137 -33.24 42.77 20.59
N SER A 138 -31.97 42.33 20.44
CA SER A 138 -31.09 42.67 19.31
C SER A 138 -29.87 41.73 19.15
N GLU A 139 -29.39 41.58 17.91
CA GLU A 139 -28.15 40.86 17.53
C GLU A 139 -26.91 41.36 18.31
N ALA A 140 -26.87 42.66 18.61
CA ALA A 140 -25.80 43.28 19.39
C ALA A 140 -25.77 42.82 20.86
N GLU A 141 -26.88 42.37 21.42
CA GLU A 141 -26.95 41.83 22.77
C GLU A 141 -26.50 40.37 22.82
N ALA A 142 -26.90 39.58 21.82
CA ALA A 142 -26.42 38.22 21.65
C ALA A 142 -24.89 38.14 21.53
N GLU A 143 -24.28 39.01 20.71
CA GLU A 143 -22.81 39.07 20.58
C GLU A 143 -22.11 39.44 21.90
N ARG A 144 -22.69 40.34 22.71
CA ARG A 144 -22.14 40.71 24.02
C ARG A 144 -22.15 39.53 24.99
N ILE A 145 -23.23 38.76 25.01
CA ILE A 145 -23.37 37.58 25.89
C ILE A 145 -22.36 36.49 25.48
N VAL A 146 -22.21 36.23 24.17
CA VAL A 146 -21.22 35.29 23.64
C VAL A 146 -19.80 35.70 24.02
N ARG A 147 -19.42 36.98 23.83
CA ARG A 147 -18.09 37.48 24.20
C ARG A 147 -17.81 37.39 25.71
N LEU A 148 -18.81 37.67 26.55
CA LEU A 148 -18.68 37.58 28.00
C LEU A 148 -18.49 36.12 28.44
N ALA A 149 -19.21 35.20 27.81
CA ALA A 149 -19.07 33.78 28.05
C ALA A 149 -17.70 33.26 27.57
N GLU A 150 -17.26 33.63 26.37
CA GLU A 150 -15.91 33.33 25.87
C GLU A 150 -14.83 33.81 26.85
N GLN A 151 -14.87 35.06 27.31
CA GLN A 151 -13.90 35.60 28.27
C GLN A 151 -13.89 34.86 29.62
N LYS A 152 -15.06 34.41 30.09
CA LYS A 152 -15.21 33.70 31.37
C LYS A 152 -14.81 32.23 31.30
N PHE A 153 -14.94 31.60 30.13
CA PHE A 153 -14.66 30.17 29.91
C PHE A 153 -13.37 29.89 29.11
N ALA A 154 -12.69 30.91 28.58
CA ALA A 154 -11.47 30.81 27.76
C ALA A 154 -10.24 30.14 28.43
N GLY A 155 -10.32 29.80 29.73
CA GLY A 155 -9.21 29.26 30.50
C GLY A 155 -9.09 27.72 30.55
N ASN A 156 -10.12 26.97 30.16
CA ASN A 156 -10.06 25.51 30.10
C ASN A 156 -10.60 25.03 28.74
N PRO A 157 -9.86 24.20 27.99
CA PRO A 157 -10.19 23.84 26.62
C PRO A 157 -11.39 22.89 26.62
N GLY A 158 -12.55 23.51 26.65
CA GLY A 158 -13.82 22.85 26.53
C GLY A 158 -14.66 23.63 25.56
N GLN A 159 -14.87 23.07 24.38
CA GLN A 159 -15.74 23.60 23.35
C GLN A 159 -17.14 23.75 23.99
N VAL A 160 -17.53 24.94 24.44
CA VAL A 160 -18.91 25.19 24.91
C VAL A 160 -19.67 25.72 23.72
N MET A 161 -20.72 25.00 23.30
CA MET A 161 -21.59 25.48 22.23
C MET A 161 -22.65 26.37 22.86
N PHE A 162 -22.74 27.60 22.37
CA PHE A 162 -23.81 28.53 22.72
C PHE A 162 -24.93 28.36 21.72
N VAL A 163 -26.12 28.00 22.20
CA VAL A 163 -27.33 27.93 21.39
C VAL A 163 -28.26 29.01 21.89
N LEU A 164 -28.54 29.98 21.02
CA LEU A 164 -29.52 31.04 21.25
C LEU A 164 -30.87 30.53 20.77
N ARG A 165 -31.87 30.56 21.65
CA ARG A 165 -33.24 30.23 21.29
C ARG A 165 -34.01 31.54 21.08
N ASP A 166 -34.37 31.85 19.83
CA ASP A 166 -35.28 32.95 19.56
C ASP A 166 -36.65 32.61 20.15
N GLY A 167 -37.12 33.47 21.05
CA GLY A 167 -38.48 33.44 21.56
C GLY A 167 -39.42 33.89 20.46
N GLY A 168 -39.77 32.97 19.55
CA GLY A 168 -40.88 33.18 18.64
C GLY A 168 -42.14 33.43 19.46
N GLU A 169 -42.67 34.66 19.36
CA GLU A 169 -43.97 35.05 19.87
C GLU A 169 -45.07 34.13 19.28
N GLU A 170 -45.95 33.61 20.14
CA GLU A 170 -47.34 33.31 19.77
C GLU A 170 -48.11 34.62 19.61
#